data_AF-A0A3D3LEA1-F1
#
_entry.id   AF-A0A3D3LEA1-F1
#
_cell.length_a   1.000
_cell.length_b   1.000
_cell.length_c   1.000
_cell.angle_alpha   90.00
_cell.angle_beta   90.00
_cell.angle_gamma   90.00
#
_symmetry.space_group_name_H-M   'P 1'
#
loop_
_entity.id
_entity.type
_entity.pdbx_description
1 polymer ?
#
loop_
_entity_poly.entity_id
_entity_poly.type
_entity_poly.pdbx_seq_one_letter_code
_entity_poly.pdbx_strand_id
1 'polypeptide(L)'
;MSLPPAVISAPAAISAAGKWLRAGGERWHLRGAAYGPFAPNARGEPFPEDGRLEADFARMAGLGFNTARLYQPPTRAVLRAAEARGLRLLAGVAWTEHVDFLRSRRLRREIVDKTRAEVAALADAPCVAAFLIGNEIEKTLARWMGPARVRDFLEELIEAGRAEAPGRLFSHASYPSTEYLIPRNADFVAMNVYLEDPAALLAYALRLQNLAGNKPLVITEHGLDAAAHGEAAQARALVEQRAALRAAAVAGEVWFSYTDEWQRGGQPVRGWSFGLMDAERRERAACGVCSAAPPEARPRQPRVSVIVCTRDGAATLDACLAALGRLEYPDYEVLVVDDGSRQDIAALVAAHPFARYHRQEHAGLSAARNTGARLATGEVLAFTDDDCMAEPDWLAR
;
A
#
# COMPACT_ATOMS: atom_id res chain seq x y z
N MET A 1 -25.72 -10.85 35.22
CA MET A 1 -25.14 -11.79 34.23
C MET A 1 -24.13 -11.01 33.42
N SER A 2 -22.83 -11.25 33.64
CA SER A 2 -21.79 -10.66 32.81
C SER A 2 -21.91 -11.23 31.40
N LEU A 3 -21.95 -10.35 30.39
CA LEU A 3 -21.83 -10.75 28.99
C LEU A 3 -20.51 -11.54 28.84
N PRO A 4 -20.51 -12.67 28.11
CA PRO A 4 -19.27 -13.38 27.81
C PRO A 4 -18.32 -12.43 27.06
N PRO A 5 -16.99 -12.52 27.30
CA PRO A 5 -16.03 -11.74 26.54
C PRO A 5 -16.23 -12.01 25.06
N ALA A 6 -16.32 -10.94 24.26
CA ALA A 6 -16.43 -11.06 22.82
C ALA A 6 -15.26 -11.90 22.31
N VAL A 7 -15.58 -13.05 21.69
CA VAL A 7 -14.59 -13.86 20.99
C VAL A 7 -14.13 -13.01 19.81
N ILE A 8 -12.99 -12.34 19.95
CA ILE A 8 -12.35 -11.62 18.84
C ILE A 8 -11.95 -12.71 17.84
N SER A 9 -12.70 -12.83 16.75
CA SER A 9 -12.32 -13.73 15.66
C SER A 9 -10.94 -13.32 15.16
N ALA A 10 -10.11 -14.31 14.80
CA ALA A 10 -8.80 -14.04 14.22
C ALA A 10 -8.93 -13.04 13.06
N PRO A 11 -8.06 -12.03 12.98
CA PRO A 11 -8.15 -11.03 11.94
C PRO A 11 -8.05 -11.68 10.55
N ALA A 12 -8.86 -11.21 9.60
CA ALA A 12 -8.75 -11.67 8.22
C ALA A 12 -7.32 -11.44 7.69
N ALA A 13 -6.79 -12.45 6.98
CA ALA A 13 -5.50 -12.39 6.35
C ALA A 13 -5.46 -11.25 5.31
N ILE A 14 -4.30 -10.60 5.21
CA ILE A 14 -4.08 -9.53 4.23
C ILE A 14 -3.54 -10.16 2.95
N SER A 15 -4.15 -9.84 1.81
CA SER A 15 -3.70 -10.26 0.49
C SER A 15 -3.46 -9.06 -0.43
N ALA A 16 -2.67 -9.25 -1.48
CA ALA A 16 -2.51 -8.29 -2.56
C ALA A 16 -3.38 -8.73 -3.76
N ALA A 17 -4.17 -7.81 -4.31
CA ALA A 17 -5.03 -8.07 -5.47
C ALA A 17 -5.14 -6.81 -6.33
N GLY A 18 -4.54 -6.86 -7.52
CA GLY A 18 -4.37 -5.69 -8.37
C GLY A 18 -3.65 -4.57 -7.62
N LYS A 19 -4.16 -3.34 -7.74
CA LYS A 19 -3.59 -2.15 -7.10
C LYS A 19 -3.83 -2.05 -5.59
N TRP A 20 -4.47 -3.05 -4.97
CA TRP A 20 -4.99 -2.93 -3.60
C TRP A 20 -4.49 -4.03 -2.68
N LEU A 21 -4.36 -3.69 -1.40
CA LEU A 21 -4.36 -4.66 -0.33
C LEU A 21 -5.80 -4.98 0.04
N ARG A 22 -6.07 -6.23 0.44
CA ARG A 22 -7.39 -6.71 0.83
C ARG A 22 -7.35 -7.43 2.18
N ALA A 23 -8.40 -7.28 2.98
CA ALA A 23 -8.63 -8.01 4.21
C ALA A 23 -9.98 -8.72 4.11
N GLY A 24 -9.98 -10.06 4.03
CA GLY A 24 -11.22 -10.83 3.88
C GLY A 24 -11.97 -10.54 2.57
N GLY A 25 -11.25 -10.20 1.49
CA GLY A 25 -11.81 -9.83 0.19
C GLY A 25 -12.11 -8.34 0.04
N GLU A 26 -12.31 -7.63 1.14
CA GLU A 26 -12.57 -6.18 1.13
C GLU A 26 -11.28 -5.38 0.98
N ARG A 27 -11.36 -4.22 0.33
CA ARG A 27 -10.20 -3.33 0.20
C ARG A 27 -9.74 -2.88 1.59
N TRP A 28 -8.46 -3.07 1.86
CA TRP A 28 -7.83 -2.67 3.11
C TRP A 28 -6.81 -1.56 2.82
N HIS A 29 -7.12 -0.35 3.28
CA HIS A 29 -6.17 0.76 3.19
C HIS A 29 -5.27 0.77 4.42
N LEU A 30 -3.97 0.58 4.22
CA LEU A 30 -2.98 0.56 5.28
C LEU A 30 -2.73 2.01 5.75
N ARG A 31 -2.99 2.25 7.04
CA ARG A 31 -2.73 3.52 7.73
C ARG A 31 -1.75 3.23 8.86
N GLY A 32 -0.48 3.52 8.60
CA GLY A 32 0.62 3.09 9.45
C GLY A 32 1.28 4.24 10.21
N ALA A 33 1.94 3.88 11.30
CA ALA A 33 2.98 4.70 11.91
C ALA A 33 4.26 3.87 12.06
N ALA A 34 5.41 4.46 11.77
CA ALA A 34 6.70 3.84 11.99
C ALA A 34 7.02 3.78 13.49
N TYR A 35 7.48 2.62 13.98
CA TYR A 35 7.71 2.36 15.39
C TYR A 35 9.07 1.73 15.63
N GLY A 36 9.98 2.51 16.24
CA GLY A 36 11.38 2.14 16.42
C GLY A 36 12.17 2.27 15.12
N PRO A 37 13.46 1.89 15.09
CA PRO A 37 14.17 1.10 16.09
C PRO A 37 14.38 1.81 17.42
N PHE A 38 14.25 1.05 18.50
CA PHE A 38 14.46 1.51 19.87
C PHE A 38 15.75 0.97 20.45
N ALA A 39 16.27 1.63 21.48
CA ALA A 39 17.29 1.07 22.34
C ALA A 39 16.81 -0.25 22.95
N PRO A 40 17.70 -1.23 23.20
CA PRO A 40 17.31 -2.45 23.88
C PRO A 40 16.70 -2.15 25.26
N ASN A 41 15.59 -2.79 25.58
CA ASN A 41 14.99 -2.76 26.90
C ASN A 41 15.79 -3.58 27.93
N ALA A 42 15.28 -3.72 29.15
CA ALA A 42 15.95 -4.48 30.21
C ALA A 42 16.21 -5.96 29.87
N ARG A 43 15.51 -6.52 28.87
CA ARG A 43 15.69 -7.89 28.36
C ARG A 43 16.60 -7.96 27.12
N GLY A 44 17.12 -6.83 26.67
CA GLY A 44 17.93 -6.74 25.45
C GLY A 44 17.10 -6.80 24.16
N GLU A 45 15.77 -6.69 24.24
CA GLU A 45 14.89 -6.66 23.07
C GLU A 45 14.81 -5.23 22.54
N PRO A 46 14.81 -5.01 21.21
CA PRO A 46 14.93 -3.68 20.65
C PRO A 46 13.57 -2.96 20.51
N PHE A 47 12.80 -2.98 21.59
CA PHE A 47 11.48 -2.37 21.73
C PHE A 47 11.37 -1.76 23.12
N PRO A 48 10.43 -0.82 23.38
CA PRO A 48 10.23 -0.28 24.73
C PRO A 48 9.79 -1.36 25.71
N GLU A 49 9.81 -1.02 27.00
CA GLU A 49 9.24 -1.89 28.04
C GLU A 49 7.74 -2.13 27.78
N ASP A 50 7.24 -3.31 28.16
CA ASP A 50 5.90 -3.81 27.83
C ASP A 50 4.80 -2.79 28.14
N GLY A 51 4.85 -2.13 29.31
CA GLY A 51 3.86 -1.13 29.68
C GLY A 51 3.86 0.11 28.76
N ARG A 52 5.02 0.54 28.27
CA ARG A 52 5.13 1.66 27.31
C ARG A 52 4.71 1.21 25.91
N LEU A 53 5.12 0.02 25.48
CA LEU A 53 4.71 -0.60 24.23
C LEU A 53 3.18 -0.74 24.13
N GLU A 54 2.54 -1.25 25.17
CA GLU A 54 1.08 -1.41 25.23
C GLU A 54 0.34 -0.06 25.18
N ALA A 55 0.84 0.94 25.90
CA ALA A 55 0.29 2.30 25.87
C ALA A 55 0.44 2.94 24.48
N ASP A 56 1.61 2.77 23.86
CA ASP A 56 1.90 3.29 22.53
C ASP A 56 0.94 2.70 21.49
N PHE A 57 0.76 1.38 21.48
CA PHE A 57 -0.12 0.69 20.53
C PHE A 57 -1.60 1.00 20.79
N ALA A 58 -2.00 1.13 22.06
CA ALA A 58 -3.34 1.59 22.41
C ALA A 58 -3.60 2.99 21.83
N ARG A 59 -2.62 3.89 21.94
CA ARG A 59 -2.75 5.25 21.45
C ARG A 59 -2.70 5.32 19.93
N MET A 60 -1.84 4.54 19.25
CA MET A 60 -1.85 4.40 17.79
C MET A 60 -3.23 4.01 17.27
N ALA A 61 -3.84 2.97 17.84
CA ALA A 61 -5.19 2.55 17.47
C ALA A 61 -6.22 3.67 17.72
N GLY A 62 -6.12 4.37 18.86
CA GLY A 62 -6.96 5.52 19.19
C GLY A 62 -6.78 6.73 18.26
N LEU A 63 -5.63 6.86 17.58
CA LEU A 63 -5.37 7.87 16.55
C LEU A 63 -5.85 7.45 15.16
N GLY A 64 -6.41 6.24 15.01
CA GLY A 64 -6.96 5.73 13.75
C GLY A 64 -5.97 4.96 12.87
N PHE A 65 -4.74 4.72 13.35
CA PHE A 65 -3.81 3.82 12.70
C PHE A 65 -4.29 2.38 12.83
N ASN A 66 -4.10 1.60 11.78
CA ASN A 66 -4.41 0.17 11.76
C ASN A 66 -3.16 -0.70 11.62
N THR A 67 -1.99 -0.08 11.47
CA THR A 67 -0.73 -0.76 11.21
C THR A 67 0.43 -0.10 11.96
N ALA A 68 1.35 -0.89 12.48
CA ALA A 68 2.67 -0.43 12.92
C ALA A 68 3.74 -0.97 11.98
N ARG A 69 4.62 -0.11 11.49
CA ARG A 69 5.81 -0.52 10.73
C ARG A 69 6.98 -0.69 11.69
N LEU A 70 7.60 -1.87 11.66
CA LEU A 70 8.76 -2.23 12.48
C LEU A 70 9.99 -2.41 11.60
N TYR A 71 11.17 -2.09 12.14
CA TYR A 71 12.46 -2.26 11.44
C TYR A 71 13.19 -3.54 11.87
N GLN A 72 12.65 -4.23 12.87
CA GLN A 72 13.15 -5.47 13.42
C GLN A 72 11.98 -6.44 13.60
N PRO A 73 12.25 -7.76 13.68
CA PRO A 73 11.21 -8.75 13.92
C PRO A 73 10.49 -8.49 15.25
N PRO A 74 9.15 -8.52 15.28
CA PRO A 74 8.38 -8.33 16.51
C PRO A 74 8.67 -9.43 17.55
N THR A 75 8.79 -9.04 18.82
CA THR A 75 8.82 -10.00 19.93
C THR A 75 7.41 -10.47 20.28
N ARG A 76 7.30 -11.49 21.14
CA ARG A 76 6.00 -11.95 21.65
C ARG A 76 5.21 -10.84 22.34
N ALA A 77 5.86 -9.89 23.01
CA ALA A 77 5.19 -8.75 23.63
C ALA A 77 4.58 -7.83 22.57
N VAL A 78 5.31 -7.55 21.49
CA VAL A 78 4.82 -6.75 20.34
C VAL A 78 3.63 -7.42 19.65
N LEU A 79 3.71 -8.73 19.42
CA LEU A 79 2.60 -9.49 18.82
C LEU A 79 1.33 -9.39 19.68
N ARG A 80 1.43 -9.63 20.99
CA ARG A 80 0.29 -9.52 21.92
C ARG A 80 -0.27 -8.10 21.95
N ALA A 81 0.58 -7.08 22.03
CA ALA A 81 0.15 -5.69 22.04
C ALA A 81 -0.60 -5.32 20.75
N ALA A 82 -0.12 -5.78 19.59
CA ALA A 82 -0.76 -5.54 18.30
C ALA A 82 -2.14 -6.20 18.24
N GLU A 83 -2.21 -7.48 18.59
CA GLU A 83 -3.43 -8.28 18.58
C GLU A 83 -4.50 -7.71 19.52
N ALA A 84 -4.10 -7.31 20.73
CA ALA A 84 -5.00 -6.70 21.72
C ALA A 84 -5.65 -5.40 21.22
N ARG A 85 -5.04 -4.73 20.23
CA ARG A 85 -5.51 -3.45 19.66
C ARG A 85 -5.97 -3.58 18.21
N GLY A 86 -6.00 -4.79 17.66
CA GLY A 86 -6.37 -5.04 16.26
C GLY A 86 -5.42 -4.45 15.23
N LEU A 87 -4.20 -4.06 15.63
CA LEU A 87 -3.18 -3.53 14.73
C LEU A 87 -2.58 -4.65 13.87
N ARG A 88 -2.21 -4.31 12.65
CA ARG A 88 -1.35 -5.12 11.78
C ARG A 88 0.11 -4.69 11.91
N LEU A 89 1.03 -5.59 11.56
CA LEU A 89 2.45 -5.33 11.57
C LEU A 89 3.03 -5.46 10.16
N LEU A 90 3.80 -4.45 9.74
CA LEU A 90 4.81 -4.60 8.70
C LEU A 90 6.13 -4.94 9.40
N ALA A 91 6.50 -6.22 9.39
CA ALA A 91 7.67 -6.72 10.11
C ALA A 91 8.94 -6.57 9.26
N GLY A 92 9.89 -5.74 9.70
CA GLY A 92 11.21 -5.67 9.10
C GLY A 92 12.04 -6.93 9.40
N VAL A 93 12.61 -7.53 8.36
CA VAL A 93 13.61 -8.60 8.47
C VAL A 93 14.98 -7.94 8.37
N ALA A 94 15.69 -7.88 9.49
CA ALA A 94 16.92 -7.10 9.61
C ALA A 94 18.15 -7.98 9.34
N TRP A 95 18.95 -7.64 8.34
CA TRP A 95 20.18 -8.35 8.00
C TRP A 95 21.28 -7.36 7.62
N THR A 96 22.51 -7.86 7.41
CA THR A 96 23.68 -7.05 7.06
C THR A 96 23.59 -6.51 5.63
N GLU A 97 22.73 -5.52 5.42
CA GLU A 97 22.44 -4.92 4.11
C GLU A 97 23.36 -3.75 3.74
N HIS A 98 24.15 -3.25 4.69
CA HIS A 98 25.09 -2.14 4.50
C HIS A 98 26.51 -2.56 4.08
N VAL A 99 26.68 -3.81 3.63
CA VAL A 99 27.97 -4.37 3.18
C VAL A 99 27.82 -5.00 1.80
N ASP A 100 28.92 -5.31 1.12
CA ASP A 100 28.89 -6.12 -0.11
C ASP A 100 28.50 -7.58 0.22
N PHE A 101 27.21 -7.79 0.42
CA PHE A 101 26.62 -9.07 0.81
C PHE A 101 26.67 -10.10 -0.32
N LEU A 102 26.99 -9.69 -1.56
CA LEU A 102 27.15 -10.60 -2.70
C LEU A 102 28.57 -11.15 -2.84
N ARG A 103 29.56 -10.55 -2.19
CA ARG A 103 30.97 -10.97 -2.27
C ARG A 103 31.24 -12.36 -1.73
N SER A 104 30.46 -12.81 -0.73
CA SER A 104 30.71 -14.07 -0.02
C SER A 104 29.51 -15.00 -0.10
N ARG A 105 29.72 -16.21 -0.66
CA ARG A 105 28.71 -17.29 -0.65
C ARG A 105 28.30 -17.69 0.77
N ARG A 106 29.22 -17.59 1.74
CA ARG A 106 28.94 -17.88 3.15
C ARG A 106 27.99 -16.82 3.72
N LEU A 107 28.30 -15.54 3.52
CA LEU A 107 27.46 -14.43 4.00
C LEU A 107 26.06 -14.48 3.38
N ARG A 108 25.96 -14.76 2.08
CA ARG A 108 24.66 -14.95 1.41
C ARG A 108 23.81 -16.03 2.09
N ARG A 109 24.41 -17.19 2.37
CA ARG A 109 23.71 -18.28 3.07
C ARG A 109 23.30 -17.87 4.48
N GLU A 110 24.19 -17.23 5.24
CA GLU A 110 23.87 -16.73 6.59
C GLU A 110 22.68 -15.75 6.57
N ILE A 111 22.59 -14.87 5.57
CA ILE A 111 21.45 -13.94 5.41
C ILE A 111 20.16 -14.68 5.03
N VAL A 112 20.23 -15.66 4.13
CA VAL A 112 19.07 -16.49 3.73
C VAL A 112 18.56 -17.30 4.92
N ASP A 113 19.46 -17.98 5.64
CA ASP A 113 19.12 -18.81 6.81
C ASP A 113 18.52 -17.96 7.93
N LYS A 114 19.07 -16.76 8.16
CA LYS A 114 18.51 -15.79 9.11
C LYS A 114 17.10 -15.36 8.69
N THR A 115 16.91 -14.99 7.43
CA THR A 115 15.59 -14.61 6.90
C THR A 115 14.56 -15.73 7.11
N ARG A 116 14.92 -16.98 6.80
CA ARG A 116 14.05 -18.14 7.05
C ARG A 116 13.69 -18.26 8.52
N ALA A 117 14.68 -18.22 9.42
CA ALA A 117 14.45 -18.37 10.85
C ALA A 117 13.53 -17.27 11.42
N GLU A 118 13.75 -16.00 11.04
CA GLU A 118 12.91 -14.88 11.48
C GLU A 118 11.47 -14.96 10.95
N VAL A 119 11.30 -15.34 9.68
CA VAL A 119 9.96 -15.49 9.08
C VAL A 119 9.23 -16.71 9.64
N ALA A 120 9.90 -17.86 9.78
CA ALA A 120 9.32 -19.07 10.35
C ALA A 120 8.82 -18.86 11.78
N ALA A 121 9.54 -18.10 12.59
CA ALA A 121 9.14 -17.75 13.96
C ALA A 121 7.85 -16.91 14.02
N LEU A 122 7.44 -16.29 12.91
CA LEU A 122 6.33 -15.35 12.81
C LEU A 122 5.23 -15.81 11.84
N ALA A 123 5.37 -16.99 11.21
CA ALA A 123 4.47 -17.48 10.17
C ALA A 123 3.00 -17.52 10.64
N ASP A 124 2.80 -18.02 11.87
CA ASP A 124 1.48 -18.23 12.48
C ASP A 124 0.90 -16.98 13.15
N ALA A 125 1.64 -15.85 13.21
CA ALA A 125 1.19 -14.65 13.91
C ALA A 125 0.18 -13.86 13.06
N PRO A 126 -1.13 -13.89 13.34
CA PRO A 126 -2.17 -13.34 12.45
C PRO A 126 -2.07 -11.83 12.28
N CYS A 127 -1.52 -11.11 13.27
CA CYS A 127 -1.28 -9.67 13.18
C CYS A 127 -0.16 -9.27 12.21
N VAL A 128 0.74 -10.17 11.81
CA VAL A 128 1.79 -9.86 10.82
C VAL A 128 1.18 -9.83 9.42
N ALA A 129 1.00 -8.64 8.85
CA ALA A 129 0.41 -8.48 7.52
C ALA A 129 1.44 -8.74 6.41
N ALA A 130 2.67 -8.27 6.60
CA ALA A 130 3.73 -8.42 5.62
C ALA A 130 5.12 -8.39 6.25
N PHE A 131 6.09 -8.94 5.51
CA PHE A 131 7.52 -8.81 5.80
C PHE A 131 8.18 -7.83 4.82
N LEU A 132 9.00 -6.92 5.36
CA LEU A 132 9.88 -6.07 4.57
C LEU A 132 11.29 -6.64 4.62
N ILE A 133 11.74 -7.20 3.50
CA ILE A 133 13.07 -7.79 3.35
C ILE A 133 14.05 -6.67 3.01
N GLY A 134 14.75 -6.20 4.04
CA GLY A 134 15.69 -5.09 3.95
C GLY A 134 15.03 -3.72 3.74
N ASN A 135 15.82 -2.69 3.96
CA ASN A 135 15.42 -1.29 3.92
C ASN A 135 16.52 -0.41 3.31
N GLU A 136 16.20 0.29 2.24
CA GLU A 136 17.05 1.31 1.62
C GLU A 136 18.49 0.84 1.35
N ILE A 137 18.65 -0.17 0.48
CA ILE A 137 20.00 -0.56 0.04
C ILE A 137 20.68 0.66 -0.58
N GLU A 138 21.81 1.07 0.00
CA GLU A 138 22.48 2.33 -0.35
C GLU A 138 22.86 2.33 -1.84
N LYS A 139 22.54 3.42 -2.53
CA LYS A 139 22.67 3.55 -3.99
C LYS A 139 24.06 3.26 -4.53
N THR A 140 25.12 3.66 -3.83
CA THR A 140 26.52 3.44 -4.27
C THR A 140 26.88 1.97 -4.15
N LEU A 141 26.49 1.33 -3.04
CA LEU A 141 26.65 -0.09 -2.80
C LEU A 141 25.83 -0.93 -3.80
N ALA A 142 24.59 -0.55 -4.09
CA ALA A 142 23.75 -1.20 -5.09
C ALA A 142 24.37 -1.14 -6.50
N ARG A 143 24.89 0.03 -6.89
CA ARG A 143 25.60 0.21 -8.16
C ARG A 143 26.89 -0.60 -8.21
N TRP A 144 27.64 -0.64 -7.12
CA TRP A 144 28.86 -1.44 -6.98
C TRP A 144 28.60 -2.94 -7.17
N MET A 145 27.60 -3.48 -6.45
CA MET A 145 27.25 -4.89 -6.51
C MET A 145 26.57 -5.29 -7.83
N GLY A 146 25.99 -4.32 -8.54
CA GLY A 146 25.23 -4.51 -9.77
C GLY A 146 23.73 -4.59 -9.47
N PRO A 147 22.91 -3.61 -9.90
CA PRO A 147 21.48 -3.54 -9.56
C PRO A 147 20.67 -4.80 -9.83
N ALA A 148 20.92 -5.47 -10.95
CA ALA A 148 20.25 -6.72 -11.29
C ALA A 148 20.55 -7.83 -10.28
N ARG A 149 21.81 -7.97 -9.86
CA ARG A 149 22.25 -8.99 -8.90
C ARG A 149 21.71 -8.72 -7.50
N VAL A 150 21.62 -7.44 -7.12
CA VAL A 150 21.00 -7.02 -5.86
C VAL A 150 19.52 -7.38 -5.85
N ARG A 151 18.79 -7.05 -6.93
CA ARG A 151 17.38 -7.41 -7.08
C ARG A 151 17.20 -8.93 -7.05
N ASP A 152 18.00 -9.70 -7.79
CA ASP A 152 17.89 -11.16 -7.80
C ASP A 152 18.13 -11.76 -6.39
N PHE A 153 19.00 -11.17 -5.58
CA PHE A 153 19.20 -11.59 -4.19
C PHE A 153 18.05 -11.20 -3.27
N LEU A 154 17.46 -10.01 -3.43
CA LEU A 154 16.22 -9.65 -2.72
C LEU A 154 15.08 -10.62 -3.07
N GLU A 155 14.97 -11.01 -4.35
CA GLU A 155 14.00 -12.01 -4.80
C GLU A 155 14.26 -13.38 -4.16
N GLU A 156 15.53 -13.82 -4.05
CA GLU A 156 15.92 -15.05 -3.33
C GLU A 156 15.48 -15.02 -1.86
N LEU A 157 15.64 -13.88 -1.17
CA LEU A 157 15.19 -13.73 0.22
C LEU A 157 13.67 -13.74 0.36
N ILE A 158 12.95 -13.13 -0.59
CA ILE A 158 11.48 -13.18 -0.63
C ILE A 158 11.00 -14.63 -0.81
N GLU A 159 11.59 -15.39 -1.75
CA GLU A 159 11.23 -16.81 -1.93
C GLU A 159 11.57 -17.64 -0.69
N ALA A 160 12.71 -17.36 -0.05
CA ALA A 160 13.10 -18.04 1.18
C ALA A 160 12.10 -17.79 2.31
N GLY A 161 11.68 -16.55 2.53
CA GLY A 161 10.64 -16.22 3.51
C GLY A 161 9.27 -16.79 3.14
N ARG A 162 8.86 -16.70 1.87
CA ARG A 162 7.57 -17.22 1.39
C ARG A 162 7.45 -18.73 1.58
N ALA A 163 8.53 -19.47 1.46
CA ALA A 163 8.55 -20.91 1.76
C ALA A 163 8.20 -21.22 3.22
N GLU A 164 8.55 -20.34 4.16
CA GLU A 164 8.23 -20.49 5.58
C GLU A 164 6.83 -19.93 5.94
N ALA A 165 6.36 -18.92 5.21
CA ALA A 165 5.07 -18.26 5.46
C ALA A 165 4.31 -17.96 4.16
N PRO A 166 3.75 -18.99 3.46
CA PRO A 166 3.19 -18.84 2.11
C PRO A 166 1.94 -17.94 2.04
N GLY A 167 1.23 -17.75 3.15
CA GLY A 167 0.07 -16.88 3.26
C GLY A 167 0.38 -15.42 3.62
N ARG A 168 1.66 -15.02 3.68
CA ARG A 168 2.08 -13.66 4.06
C ARG A 168 2.59 -12.89 2.86
N LEU A 169 2.47 -11.56 2.93
CA LEU A 169 2.98 -10.66 1.91
C LEU A 169 4.46 -10.33 2.15
N PHE A 170 5.19 -10.11 1.08
CA PHE A 170 6.60 -9.78 1.09
C PHE A 170 6.89 -8.59 0.18
N SER A 171 7.76 -7.69 0.63
CA SER A 171 8.28 -6.59 -0.19
C SER A 171 9.68 -6.18 0.27
N HIS A 172 10.27 -5.22 -0.42
CA HIS A 172 11.52 -4.54 -0.06
C HIS A 172 11.25 -3.04 -0.01
N ALA A 173 11.56 -2.38 1.11
CA ALA A 173 11.39 -0.94 1.23
C ALA A 173 12.56 -0.22 0.53
N SER A 174 12.26 0.39 -0.61
CA SER A 174 13.24 1.19 -1.38
C SER A 174 13.05 2.69 -1.12
N TYR A 175 13.85 3.52 -1.77
CA TYR A 175 13.78 4.98 -1.72
C TYR A 175 14.16 5.58 -3.08
N PRO A 176 13.94 6.89 -3.33
CA PRO A 176 14.04 7.46 -4.67
C PRO A 176 15.36 7.21 -5.42
N SER A 177 16.49 7.10 -4.69
CA SER A 177 17.78 6.84 -5.35
C SER A 177 17.98 5.39 -5.81
N THR A 178 17.15 4.47 -5.34
CA THR A 178 17.17 3.04 -5.71
C THR A 178 15.78 2.52 -6.07
N GLU A 179 14.91 3.39 -6.57
CA GLU A 179 13.55 3.06 -7.04
C GLU A 179 13.51 2.00 -8.16
N TYR A 180 14.65 1.70 -8.78
CA TYR A 180 14.81 0.60 -9.74
C TYR A 180 15.02 -0.78 -9.09
N LEU A 181 15.27 -0.84 -7.77
CA LEU A 181 15.39 -2.06 -6.98
C LEU A 181 14.02 -2.54 -6.50
N ILE A 182 13.13 -2.86 -7.44
CA ILE A 182 11.82 -3.44 -7.13
C ILE A 182 11.88 -4.95 -7.45
N PRO A 183 11.81 -5.84 -6.44
CA PRO A 183 11.76 -7.28 -6.67
C PRO A 183 10.53 -7.68 -7.48
N ARG A 184 10.71 -8.53 -8.49
CA ARG A 184 9.62 -8.98 -9.36
C ARG A 184 8.62 -9.88 -8.64
N ASN A 185 9.06 -10.61 -7.62
CA ASN A 185 8.23 -11.49 -6.78
C ASN A 185 7.71 -10.83 -5.49
N ALA A 186 7.95 -9.51 -5.30
CA ALA A 186 7.30 -8.77 -4.22
C ALA A 186 5.78 -8.67 -4.45
N ASP A 187 4.98 -8.79 -3.40
CA ASP A 187 3.51 -8.72 -3.49
C ASP A 187 3.00 -7.29 -3.63
N PHE A 188 3.78 -6.30 -3.16
CA PHE A 188 3.51 -4.87 -3.28
C PHE A 188 4.81 -4.09 -3.44
N VAL A 189 4.73 -2.86 -3.95
CA VAL A 189 5.88 -1.93 -3.99
C VAL A 189 5.89 -1.09 -2.72
N ALA A 190 7.01 -1.09 -2.02
CA ALA A 190 7.25 -0.29 -0.82
C ALA A 190 8.27 0.81 -1.11
N MET A 191 7.94 2.07 -0.78
CA MET A 191 8.80 3.22 -1.02
C MET A 191 8.81 4.19 0.17
N ASN A 192 10.00 4.56 0.64
CA ASN A 192 10.21 5.65 1.59
C ASN A 192 10.35 6.96 0.81
N VAL A 193 9.50 7.96 1.08
CA VAL A 193 9.43 9.21 0.33
C VAL A 193 9.27 10.39 1.28
N TYR A 194 10.28 11.25 1.33
CA TYR A 194 10.27 12.50 2.09
C TYR A 194 10.22 13.69 1.14
N LEU A 195 9.01 14.03 0.69
CA LEU A 195 8.72 15.24 -0.08
C LEU A 195 7.75 16.11 0.74
N GLU A 196 8.23 17.28 1.14
CA GLU A 196 7.46 18.20 2.00
C GLU A 196 6.27 18.81 1.26
N ASP A 197 6.46 19.16 -0.02
CA ASP A 197 5.43 19.71 -0.90
C ASP A 197 4.42 18.61 -1.33
N PRO A 198 3.13 18.74 -0.97
CA PRO A 198 2.11 17.76 -1.33
C PRO A 198 1.93 17.58 -2.85
N ALA A 199 2.15 18.64 -3.65
CA ALA A 199 2.03 18.55 -5.10
C ALA A 199 3.16 17.71 -5.71
N ALA A 200 4.40 17.93 -5.26
CA ALA A 200 5.54 17.08 -5.61
C ALA A 200 5.33 15.62 -5.15
N LEU A 201 4.81 15.41 -3.94
CA LEU A 201 4.50 14.07 -3.43
C LEU A 201 3.47 13.34 -4.31
N LEU A 202 2.37 14.01 -4.69
CA LEU A 202 1.37 13.48 -5.60
C LEU A 202 1.99 13.10 -6.96
N ALA A 203 2.74 14.02 -7.57
CA ALA A 203 3.37 13.79 -8.87
C ALA A 203 4.32 12.58 -8.83
N TYR A 204 5.12 12.46 -7.76
CA TYR A 204 6.03 11.34 -7.61
C TYR A 204 5.28 10.03 -7.31
N ALA A 205 4.23 10.04 -6.50
CA ALA A 205 3.40 8.86 -6.24
C ALA A 205 2.72 8.33 -7.53
N LEU A 206 2.24 9.22 -8.41
CA LEU A 206 1.71 8.83 -9.73
C LEU A 206 2.79 8.19 -10.63
N ARG A 207 4.04 8.67 -10.55
CA ARG A 207 5.16 8.01 -11.22
C ARG A 207 5.42 6.63 -10.63
N LEU A 208 5.40 6.49 -9.31
CA LEU A 208 5.56 5.20 -8.64
C LEU A 208 4.43 4.22 -8.99
N GLN A 209 3.21 4.71 -9.26
CA GLN A 209 2.12 3.86 -9.74
C GLN A 209 2.43 3.19 -11.09
N ASN A 210 3.16 3.89 -11.98
CA ASN A 210 3.64 3.30 -13.23
C ASN A 210 4.69 2.21 -12.96
N LEU A 211 5.62 2.45 -12.04
CA LEU A 211 6.64 1.46 -11.65
C LEU A 211 6.04 0.24 -10.95
N ALA A 212 4.98 0.44 -10.16
CA ALA A 212 4.28 -0.63 -9.47
C ALA A 212 3.54 -1.58 -10.42
N GLY A 213 3.28 -1.18 -11.68
CA GLY A 213 2.54 -2.00 -12.63
C GLY A 213 1.20 -2.41 -12.03
N ASN A 214 0.88 -3.70 -11.97
CA ASN A 214 -0.39 -4.17 -11.38
C ASN A 214 -0.33 -4.41 -9.86
N LYS A 215 0.77 -4.07 -9.19
CA LYS A 215 0.93 -4.30 -7.75
C LYS A 215 0.40 -3.12 -6.92
N PRO A 216 0.00 -3.36 -5.67
CA PRO A 216 -0.28 -2.29 -4.73
C PRO A 216 0.98 -1.45 -4.49
N LEU A 217 0.82 -0.13 -4.39
CA LEU A 217 1.87 0.80 -3.98
C LEU A 217 1.63 1.21 -2.53
N VAL A 218 2.63 1.06 -1.66
CA VAL A 218 2.61 1.51 -0.27
C VAL A 218 3.76 2.50 -0.06
N ILE A 219 3.43 3.70 0.39
CA ILE A 219 4.44 4.65 0.86
C ILE A 219 4.77 4.28 2.30
N THR A 220 5.92 3.64 2.50
CA THR A 220 6.26 3.00 3.76
C THR A 220 6.95 3.95 4.75
N GLU A 221 7.35 5.14 4.31
CA GLU A 221 7.69 6.30 5.15
C GLU A 221 7.35 7.58 4.39
N HIS A 222 6.71 8.52 5.09
CA HIS A 222 6.70 9.94 4.76
C HIS A 222 6.48 10.74 6.04
N GLY A 223 6.86 12.01 6.08
CA GLY A 223 6.69 12.82 7.28
C GLY A 223 7.29 14.20 7.15
N LEU A 224 7.14 15.00 8.20
CA LEU A 224 7.74 16.33 8.32
C LEU A 224 8.38 16.51 9.71
N ASP A 225 9.58 17.07 9.73
CA ASP A 225 10.32 17.36 10.95
C ASP A 225 9.72 18.57 11.70
N ALA A 226 9.19 18.35 12.90
CA ALA A 226 8.56 19.43 13.67
C ALA A 226 9.57 20.42 14.26
N ALA A 227 10.85 20.05 14.45
CA ALA A 227 11.83 20.97 14.99
C ALA A 227 12.24 22.02 13.95
N ALA A 228 12.32 21.63 12.68
CA ALA A 228 12.62 22.52 11.57
C ALA A 228 11.41 23.37 11.14
N HIS A 229 10.19 22.83 11.19
CA HIS A 229 9.00 23.46 10.61
C HIS A 229 7.94 23.93 11.63
N GLY A 230 8.01 23.44 12.86
CA GLY A 230 7.00 23.66 13.91
C GLY A 230 5.86 22.64 13.87
N GLU A 231 5.28 22.34 15.04
CA GLU A 231 4.21 21.33 15.17
C GLU A 231 2.95 21.64 14.37
N ALA A 232 2.59 22.92 14.24
CA ALA A 232 1.43 23.32 13.45
C ALA A 232 1.64 23.04 11.94
N ALA A 233 2.87 23.17 11.45
CA ALA A 233 3.19 22.82 10.07
C ALA A 233 3.19 21.29 9.87
N GLN A 234 3.74 20.53 10.83
CA GLN A 234 3.68 19.07 10.82
C GLN A 234 2.24 18.56 10.78
N ALA A 235 1.34 19.13 11.59
CA ALA A 235 -0.07 18.78 11.62
C ALA A 235 -0.77 19.04 10.27
N ARG A 236 -0.49 20.18 9.62
CA ARG A 236 -1.01 20.47 8.27
C ARG A 236 -0.47 19.50 7.23
N ALA A 237 0.84 19.24 7.26
CA ALA A 237 1.50 18.33 6.33
C ALA A 237 0.93 16.90 6.42
N LEU A 238 0.62 16.41 7.62
CA LEU A 238 -0.04 15.10 7.79
C LEU A 238 -1.35 15.01 6.99
N VAL A 239 -2.20 16.04 7.07
CA VAL A 239 -3.49 16.08 6.36
C VAL A 239 -3.27 16.20 4.85
N GLU A 240 -2.42 17.13 4.42
CA GLU A 240 -2.20 17.43 3.01
C GLU A 240 -1.47 16.30 2.26
N GLN A 241 -0.43 15.71 2.87
CA GLN A 241 0.29 14.57 2.29
C GLN A 241 -0.61 13.33 2.20
N ARG A 242 -1.42 13.05 3.24
CA ARG A 242 -2.39 11.94 3.19
C ARG A 242 -3.42 12.15 2.08
N ALA A 243 -3.91 13.38 1.89
CA ALA A 243 -4.81 13.72 0.79
C ALA A 243 -4.14 13.50 -0.58
N ALA A 244 -2.88 13.93 -0.74
CA ALA A 244 -2.09 13.71 -1.96
C ALA A 244 -1.88 12.22 -2.25
N LEU A 245 -1.50 11.42 -1.26
CA LEU A 245 -1.31 9.98 -1.41
C LEU A 245 -2.63 9.24 -1.72
N ARG A 246 -3.74 9.66 -1.11
CA ARG A 246 -5.07 9.15 -1.44
C ARG A 246 -5.45 9.45 -2.88
N ALA A 247 -5.21 10.68 -3.35
CA ALA A 247 -5.45 11.09 -4.75
C ALA A 247 -4.56 10.29 -5.73
N ALA A 248 -3.34 9.93 -5.33
CA ALA A 248 -2.47 9.04 -6.09
C ALA A 248 -2.88 7.55 -6.04
N ALA A 249 -4.00 7.22 -5.38
CA ALA A 249 -4.55 5.87 -5.26
C ALA A 249 -3.55 4.86 -4.66
N VAL A 250 -2.70 5.27 -3.72
CA VAL A 250 -1.80 4.33 -3.03
C VAL A 250 -2.62 3.37 -2.15
N ALA A 251 -2.16 2.13 -2.03
CA ALA A 251 -2.78 1.11 -1.19
C ALA A 251 -2.57 1.35 0.31
N GLY A 252 -1.55 2.14 0.66
CA GLY A 252 -1.29 2.52 2.04
C GLY A 252 -0.20 3.56 2.22
N GLU A 253 -0.19 4.13 3.41
CA GLU A 253 0.83 5.07 3.89
C GLU A 253 1.30 4.69 5.30
N VAL A 254 2.52 5.07 5.62
CA VAL A 254 3.08 5.00 6.96
C VAL A 254 3.71 6.35 7.28
N TRP A 255 3.19 7.01 8.30
CA TRP A 255 3.81 8.21 8.86
C TRP A 255 5.10 7.86 9.59
N PHE A 256 6.19 8.50 9.19
CA PHE A 256 7.44 8.51 9.92
C PHE A 256 7.46 9.76 10.81
N SER A 257 7.39 9.64 12.13
CA SER A 257 7.29 8.41 12.95
C SER A 257 6.26 8.54 14.06
N TYR A 258 5.99 7.46 14.80
CA TYR A 258 5.12 7.54 15.97
C TYR A 258 5.74 8.40 17.09
N THR A 259 7.03 8.25 17.33
CA THR A 259 7.77 8.94 18.40
C THR A 259 9.17 9.34 17.93
N ASP A 260 9.71 10.42 18.52
CA ASP A 260 11.11 10.81 18.33
C ASP A 260 12.11 9.85 19.03
N GLU A 261 11.64 8.94 19.88
CA GLU A 261 12.49 7.91 20.47
C GLU A 261 12.95 6.94 19.37
N TRP A 262 14.16 7.16 18.88
CA TRP A 262 14.75 6.39 17.78
C TRP A 262 16.27 6.25 17.95
N GLN A 263 16.81 5.10 17.54
CA GLN A 263 18.26 4.92 17.44
C GLN A 263 18.73 4.37 16.10
N ARG A 264 19.98 4.67 15.75
CA ARG A 264 20.69 4.11 14.60
C ARG A 264 22.10 3.71 15.01
N GLY A 265 22.49 2.47 14.71
CA GLY A 265 23.84 1.98 15.03
C GLY A 265 24.16 1.98 16.54
N GLY A 266 23.15 1.75 17.39
CA GLY A 266 23.30 1.76 18.85
C GLY A 266 23.41 3.16 19.46
N GLN A 267 23.16 4.22 18.69
CA GLN A 267 23.19 5.60 19.15
C GLN A 267 21.82 6.26 18.98
N PRO A 268 21.33 7.03 19.99
CA PRO A 268 20.13 7.82 19.84
C PRO A 268 20.29 8.84 18.70
N VAL A 269 19.30 8.93 17.82
CA VAL A 269 19.27 9.96 16.79
C VAL A 269 18.71 11.24 17.43
N ARG A 270 19.48 12.33 17.36
CA ARG A 270 19.09 13.64 17.88
C ARG A 270 18.83 14.59 16.72
N GLY A 271 17.88 15.51 16.91
CA GLY A 271 17.53 16.51 15.90
C GLY A 271 16.68 15.97 14.76
N TRP A 272 16.13 14.75 14.89
CA TRP A 272 15.07 14.22 14.04
C TRP A 272 13.80 14.21 14.88
N SER A 273 12.92 15.15 14.60
CA SER A 273 11.68 15.44 15.30
C SER A 273 10.49 15.11 14.43
N PHE A 274 10.44 13.90 13.89
CA PHE A 274 9.38 13.41 13.00
C PHE A 274 8.20 12.81 13.76
N GLY A 275 8.37 12.52 15.04
CA GLY A 275 7.36 11.88 15.88
C GLY A 275 6.05 12.65 15.92
N LEU A 276 4.93 11.92 15.98
CA LEU A 276 3.64 12.43 16.46
C LEU A 276 3.68 12.66 17.98
N MET A 277 4.54 11.88 18.64
CA MET A 277 4.93 12.01 20.03
C MET A 277 6.39 12.46 20.10
N ASP A 278 6.75 13.24 21.11
CA ASP A 278 8.17 13.42 21.42
C ASP A 278 8.80 12.16 22.06
N ALA A 279 10.08 12.24 22.43
CA ALA A 279 10.81 11.13 23.05
C ALA A 279 10.21 10.73 24.42
N GLU A 280 9.58 11.66 25.13
CA GLU A 280 8.94 11.42 26.43
C GLU A 280 7.50 10.87 26.30
N ARG A 281 6.96 10.77 25.08
CA ARG A 281 5.56 10.43 24.76
C ARG A 281 4.55 11.55 25.05
N ARG A 282 4.97 12.80 24.98
CA ARG A 282 4.03 13.94 24.92
C ARG A 282 3.53 14.10 23.49
N GLU A 283 2.23 14.27 23.37
CA GLU A 283 1.57 14.47 22.08
C GLU A 283 1.91 15.82 21.47
N ARG A 284 2.11 15.82 20.16
CA ARG A 284 2.21 17.03 19.35
C ARG A 284 0.89 17.35 18.68
N ALA A 285 0.77 18.56 18.13
CA ALA A 285 -0.43 19.03 17.44
C ALA A 285 -0.96 18.06 16.36
N ALA A 286 -0.08 17.31 15.69
CA ALA A 286 -0.44 16.35 14.65
C ALA A 286 -1.35 15.21 15.17
N CYS A 287 -1.23 14.80 16.44
CA CYS A 287 -2.12 13.80 17.05
C CYS A 287 -3.60 14.22 16.99
N GLY A 288 -3.88 15.52 17.11
CA GLY A 288 -5.24 16.07 17.05
C GLY A 288 -5.91 15.96 15.68
N VAL A 289 -5.13 15.69 14.62
CA VAL A 289 -5.62 15.58 13.24
C VAL A 289 -5.36 14.22 12.60
N CYS A 290 -4.76 13.25 13.33
CA CYS A 290 -4.51 11.90 12.81
C CYS A 290 -5.77 11.16 12.36
N SER A 291 -6.89 11.35 13.06
CA SER A 291 -8.18 10.75 12.74
C SER A 291 -9.08 11.65 11.89
N ALA A 292 -8.61 12.86 11.55
CA ALA A 292 -9.38 13.77 10.72
C ALA A 292 -9.62 13.07 9.37
N ALA A 293 -10.90 12.86 9.05
CA ALA A 293 -11.27 12.57 7.68
C ALA A 293 -10.71 13.71 6.82
N PRO A 294 -10.17 13.44 5.61
CA PRO A 294 -9.92 14.50 4.66
C PRO A 294 -11.20 15.33 4.56
N PRO A 295 -11.13 16.68 4.52
CA PRO A 295 -12.32 17.47 4.35
C PRO A 295 -13.08 16.93 3.13
N GLU A 296 -14.28 16.37 3.36
CA GLU A 296 -15.19 15.95 2.30
C GLU A 296 -15.72 17.22 1.64
N ALA A 297 -14.88 17.88 0.84
CA ALA A 297 -15.43 18.42 -0.38
C ALA A 297 -15.83 17.16 -1.17
N ARG A 298 -17.08 16.71 -1.05
CA ARG A 298 -17.61 15.76 -2.03
C ARG A 298 -17.50 16.52 -3.36
N PRO A 299 -16.50 16.20 -4.20
CA PRO A 299 -16.42 16.86 -5.47
C PRO A 299 -17.75 16.56 -6.16
N ARG A 300 -18.29 17.54 -6.89
CA ARG A 300 -19.45 17.29 -7.75
C ARG A 300 -19.18 15.99 -8.50
N GLN A 301 -20.09 15.02 -8.40
CA GLN A 301 -19.98 13.76 -9.14
C GLN A 301 -20.59 14.01 -10.52
N PRO A 302 -19.79 14.37 -11.55
CA PRO A 302 -20.33 14.63 -12.88
C PRO A 302 -20.94 13.36 -13.45
N ARG A 303 -21.85 13.51 -14.41
CA ARG A 303 -22.29 12.34 -15.18
C ARG A 303 -21.10 11.74 -15.94
N VAL A 304 -20.91 10.43 -15.86
CA VAL A 304 -19.85 9.71 -16.57
C VAL A 304 -20.41 8.86 -17.70
N SER A 305 -19.83 8.92 -18.89
CA SER A 305 -20.09 7.95 -19.96
C SER A 305 -18.95 6.93 -20.01
N VAL A 306 -19.25 5.70 -19.62
CA VAL A 306 -18.34 4.55 -19.79
C VAL A 306 -18.45 4.04 -21.21
N ILE A 307 -17.36 4.11 -21.97
CA ILE A 307 -17.30 3.69 -23.37
C ILE A 307 -16.50 2.38 -23.45
N VAL A 308 -17.19 1.31 -23.86
CA VAL A 308 -16.63 -0.01 -24.12
C VAL A 308 -16.61 -0.22 -25.63
N CYS A 309 -15.43 -0.36 -26.23
CA CYS A 309 -15.33 -0.72 -27.64
C CYS A 309 -15.09 -2.22 -27.76
N THR A 310 -15.81 -2.89 -28.66
CA THR A 310 -15.69 -4.34 -28.85
C THR A 310 -15.61 -4.68 -30.33
N ARG A 311 -14.86 -5.75 -30.63
CA ARG A 311 -14.87 -6.42 -31.93
C ARG A 311 -14.58 -7.90 -31.73
N ASP A 312 -15.59 -8.73 -31.95
CA ASP A 312 -15.55 -10.17 -31.70
C ASP A 312 -15.24 -10.54 -30.23
N GLY A 313 -15.66 -9.69 -29.28
CA GLY A 313 -15.41 -9.81 -27.84
C GLY A 313 -16.44 -10.61 -27.04
N ALA A 314 -17.24 -11.47 -27.68
CA ALA A 314 -18.33 -12.20 -27.02
C ALA A 314 -17.89 -13.02 -25.79
N ALA A 315 -16.63 -13.47 -25.77
CA ALA A 315 -16.09 -14.30 -24.68
C ALA A 315 -15.88 -13.54 -23.36
N THR A 316 -15.72 -12.22 -23.41
CA THR A 316 -15.32 -11.41 -22.24
C THR A 316 -16.34 -10.31 -21.91
N LEU A 317 -17.08 -9.83 -22.90
CA LEU A 317 -17.98 -8.69 -22.76
C LEU A 317 -19.04 -8.89 -21.67
N ASP A 318 -19.58 -10.10 -21.50
CA ASP A 318 -20.58 -10.38 -20.47
C ASP A 318 -20.05 -10.12 -19.06
N ALA A 319 -18.82 -10.58 -18.77
CA ALA A 319 -18.16 -10.35 -17.49
C ALA A 319 -17.80 -8.87 -17.27
N CYS A 320 -17.39 -8.18 -18.35
CA CYS A 320 -17.12 -6.73 -18.33
C CYS A 320 -18.41 -5.96 -17.99
N LEU A 321 -19.52 -6.21 -18.70
CA LEU A 321 -20.79 -5.57 -18.42
C LEU A 321 -21.30 -5.90 -17.02
N ALA A 322 -21.22 -7.16 -16.59
CA ALA A 322 -21.60 -7.54 -15.22
C ALA A 322 -20.81 -6.75 -14.17
N ALA A 323 -19.52 -6.44 -14.40
CA ALA A 323 -18.72 -5.60 -13.53
C ALA A 323 -19.18 -4.13 -13.56
N LEU A 324 -19.44 -3.57 -14.74
CA LEU A 324 -19.94 -2.20 -14.91
C LEU A 324 -21.34 -2.00 -14.30
N GLY A 325 -22.16 -3.05 -14.22
CA GLY A 325 -23.45 -3.03 -13.53
C GLY A 325 -23.36 -2.96 -12.01
N ARG A 326 -22.17 -3.16 -11.42
CA ARG A 326 -21.91 -3.08 -9.97
C ARG A 326 -21.20 -1.81 -9.54
N LEU A 327 -21.10 -0.81 -10.42
CA LEU A 327 -20.43 0.44 -10.07
C LEU A 327 -21.23 1.22 -9.02
N GLU A 328 -20.54 1.64 -7.96
CA GLU A 328 -21.03 2.49 -6.88
C GLU A 328 -20.86 3.96 -7.28
N TYR A 329 -21.54 4.36 -8.36
CA TYR A 329 -21.53 5.74 -8.85
C TYR A 329 -22.95 6.17 -9.21
N PRO A 330 -23.43 7.34 -8.75
CA PRO A 330 -24.84 7.67 -8.83
C PRO A 330 -25.33 8.06 -10.23
N ASP A 331 -24.46 8.58 -11.10
CA ASP A 331 -24.86 9.11 -12.41
C ASP A 331 -23.88 8.69 -13.51
N TYR A 332 -24.13 7.55 -14.12
CA TYR A 332 -23.34 7.07 -15.26
C TYR A 332 -24.19 6.35 -16.30
N GLU A 333 -23.67 6.29 -17.53
CA GLU A 333 -24.19 5.42 -18.59
C GLU A 333 -23.08 4.52 -19.12
N VAL A 334 -23.46 3.37 -19.69
CA VAL A 334 -22.54 2.46 -20.38
C VAL A 334 -22.89 2.43 -21.86
N LEU A 335 -21.92 2.73 -22.72
CA LEU A 335 -22.02 2.70 -24.18
C LEU A 335 -21.12 1.59 -24.72
N VAL A 336 -21.71 0.57 -25.33
CA VAL A 336 -20.99 -0.48 -26.06
C VAL A 336 -20.96 -0.12 -27.54
N VAL A 337 -19.77 0.10 -28.07
CA VAL A 337 -19.53 0.39 -29.49
C VAL A 337 -18.95 -0.86 -30.16
N ASP A 338 -19.77 -1.55 -30.94
CA ASP A 338 -19.36 -2.69 -31.76
C ASP A 338 -18.75 -2.21 -33.09
N ASP A 339 -17.45 -2.44 -33.26
CA ASP A 339 -16.66 -2.11 -34.45
C ASP A 339 -16.72 -3.21 -35.52
N GLY A 340 -17.93 -3.67 -35.82
CA GLY A 340 -18.23 -4.59 -36.91
C GLY A 340 -17.99 -6.08 -36.58
N SER A 341 -18.36 -6.53 -35.38
CA SER A 341 -18.26 -7.94 -34.95
C SER A 341 -19.06 -8.88 -35.85
N ARG A 342 -18.52 -10.08 -36.05
CA ARG A 342 -19.18 -11.21 -36.71
C ARG A 342 -20.13 -11.94 -35.76
N GLN A 343 -19.87 -11.83 -34.46
CA GLN A 343 -20.69 -12.39 -33.39
C GLN A 343 -21.91 -11.51 -33.09
N ASP A 344 -22.95 -12.11 -32.50
CA ASP A 344 -24.15 -11.40 -32.08
C ASP A 344 -23.93 -10.67 -30.74
N ILE A 345 -23.19 -9.57 -30.80
CA ILE A 345 -22.93 -8.71 -29.64
C ILE A 345 -24.21 -8.01 -29.17
N ALA A 346 -25.14 -7.71 -30.08
CA ALA A 346 -26.40 -7.06 -29.73
C ALA A 346 -27.20 -7.90 -28.72
N ALA A 347 -27.29 -9.21 -28.94
CA ALA A 347 -27.94 -10.13 -28.01
C ALA A 347 -27.26 -10.17 -26.63
N LEU A 348 -25.92 -10.12 -26.58
CA LEU A 348 -25.19 -10.09 -25.32
C LEU A 348 -25.45 -8.80 -24.54
N VAL A 349 -25.40 -7.64 -25.20
CA VAL A 349 -25.65 -6.35 -24.54
C VAL A 349 -27.10 -6.24 -24.07
N ALA A 350 -28.06 -6.85 -24.78
CA ALA A 350 -29.47 -6.85 -24.39
C ALA A 350 -29.73 -7.53 -23.03
N ALA A 351 -28.85 -8.42 -22.56
CA ALA A 351 -28.92 -9.00 -21.21
C ALA A 351 -28.56 -8.01 -20.09
N HIS A 352 -27.98 -6.85 -20.43
CA HIS A 352 -27.50 -5.82 -19.52
C HIS A 352 -28.24 -4.50 -19.80
N PRO A 353 -29.48 -4.30 -19.28
CA PRO A 353 -30.38 -3.21 -19.70
C PRO A 353 -29.88 -1.80 -19.37
N PHE A 354 -28.86 -1.65 -18.52
CA PHE A 354 -28.21 -0.38 -18.24
C PHE A 354 -27.20 0.04 -19.34
N ALA A 355 -26.85 -0.87 -20.27
CA ALA A 355 -25.92 -0.62 -21.35
C ALA A 355 -26.65 -0.31 -22.67
N ARG A 356 -26.16 0.71 -23.39
CA ARG A 356 -26.64 1.10 -24.72
C ARG A 356 -25.70 0.53 -25.78
N TYR A 357 -26.26 -0.09 -26.81
CA TYR A 357 -25.51 -0.68 -27.91
C TYR A 357 -25.50 0.23 -29.14
N HIS A 358 -24.33 0.40 -29.77
CA HIS A 358 -24.17 1.04 -31.07
C HIS A 358 -23.22 0.20 -31.93
N ARG A 359 -23.64 -0.11 -33.16
CA ARG A 359 -22.82 -0.82 -34.15
C ARG A 359 -22.38 0.12 -35.26
N GLN A 360 -21.14 -0.02 -35.67
CA GLN A 360 -20.58 0.64 -36.86
C GLN A 360 -19.90 -0.37 -37.80
N GLU A 361 -19.56 0.08 -39.00
CA GLU A 361 -18.65 -0.66 -39.87
C GLU A 361 -17.23 -0.64 -39.27
N HIS A 362 -16.48 -1.72 -39.47
CA HIS A 362 -15.14 -1.86 -38.91
C HIS A 362 -14.20 -0.74 -39.40
N ALA A 363 -13.79 0.12 -38.47
CA ALA A 363 -12.91 1.26 -38.72
C ALA A 363 -11.75 1.37 -37.71
N GLY A 364 -11.64 0.40 -36.79
CA GLY A 364 -10.59 0.31 -35.79
C GLY A 364 -10.95 0.98 -34.46
N LEU A 365 -10.20 0.62 -33.41
CA LEU A 365 -10.45 1.00 -32.02
C LEU A 365 -10.56 2.52 -31.81
N SER A 366 -9.68 3.32 -32.44
CA SER A 366 -9.74 4.78 -32.32
C SER A 366 -11.01 5.36 -32.94
N ALA A 367 -11.49 4.81 -34.06
CA ALA A 367 -12.74 5.24 -34.67
C ALA A 367 -13.94 4.89 -33.77
N ALA A 368 -13.95 3.67 -33.20
CA ALA A 368 -14.96 3.23 -32.25
C ALA A 368 -14.99 4.11 -30.98
N ARG A 369 -13.83 4.43 -30.40
CA ARG A 369 -13.71 5.33 -29.24
C ARG A 369 -14.24 6.73 -29.57
N ASN A 370 -13.93 7.26 -30.75
CA ASN A 370 -14.45 8.56 -31.21
C ASN A 370 -15.96 8.53 -31.44
N THR A 371 -16.52 7.42 -31.92
CA THR A 371 -17.97 7.24 -32.04
C THR A 371 -18.63 7.21 -30.66
N GLY A 372 -18.08 6.44 -29.72
CA GLY A 372 -18.54 6.43 -28.33
C GLY A 372 -18.52 7.83 -27.71
N ALA A 373 -17.43 8.58 -27.89
CA ALA A 373 -17.29 9.95 -27.39
C ALA A 373 -18.34 10.92 -27.97
N ARG A 374 -18.78 10.74 -29.22
CA ARG A 374 -19.85 11.54 -29.84
C ARG A 374 -21.24 11.19 -29.33
N LEU A 375 -21.46 9.92 -28.96
CA LEU A 375 -22.75 9.42 -28.48
C LEU A 375 -22.94 9.62 -26.97
N ALA A 376 -21.83 9.85 -26.26
CA ALA A 376 -21.78 10.11 -24.84
C ALA A 376 -22.54 11.38 -24.44
N THR A 377 -23.20 11.30 -23.29
CA THR A 377 -23.97 12.39 -22.67
C THR A 377 -23.38 12.83 -21.33
N GLY A 378 -22.38 12.12 -20.84
CA GLY A 378 -21.62 12.44 -19.65
C GLY A 378 -20.61 13.56 -19.88
N GLU A 379 -20.28 14.25 -18.80
CA GLU A 379 -19.28 15.31 -18.79
C GLU A 379 -17.86 14.75 -18.72
N VAL A 380 -17.73 13.52 -18.21
CA VAL A 380 -16.48 12.75 -18.17
C VAL A 380 -16.64 11.51 -19.05
N LEU A 381 -15.64 11.25 -19.88
CA LEU A 381 -15.57 10.05 -20.72
C LEU A 381 -14.59 9.07 -20.07
N ALA A 382 -15.07 7.89 -19.69
CA ALA A 382 -14.26 6.82 -19.14
C ALA A 382 -14.17 5.68 -20.16
N PHE A 383 -12.97 5.40 -20.66
CA PHE A 383 -12.76 4.30 -21.61
C PHE A 383 -12.33 3.04 -20.89
N THR A 384 -12.90 1.90 -21.26
CA THR A 384 -12.44 0.58 -20.81
C THR A 384 -12.58 -0.43 -21.95
N ASP A 385 -11.83 -1.52 -21.87
CA ASP A 385 -11.84 -2.56 -22.89
C ASP A 385 -12.88 -3.64 -22.51
N ASP A 386 -13.32 -4.44 -23.48
CA ASP A 386 -14.37 -5.46 -23.32
C ASP A 386 -13.92 -6.71 -22.54
N ASP A 387 -12.68 -6.73 -22.07
CA ASP A 387 -12.08 -7.75 -21.20
C ASP A 387 -11.68 -7.22 -19.81
N CYS A 388 -12.11 -6.01 -19.46
CA CYS A 388 -11.84 -5.39 -18.17
C CYS A 388 -12.94 -5.64 -17.14
N MET A 389 -12.55 -5.90 -15.88
CA MET A 389 -13.48 -6.01 -14.74
C MET A 389 -13.24 -4.83 -13.79
N ALA A 390 -14.03 -3.76 -13.95
CA ALA A 390 -13.93 -2.58 -13.10
C ALA A 390 -14.31 -2.89 -11.63
N GLU A 391 -13.57 -2.30 -10.68
CA GLU A 391 -13.95 -2.32 -9.27
C GLU A 391 -15.19 -1.44 -9.03
N PRO A 392 -16.04 -1.74 -8.03
CA PRO A 392 -17.27 -0.98 -7.78
C PRO A 392 -17.07 0.53 -7.69
N ASP A 393 -15.99 0.99 -7.06
CA ASP A 393 -15.72 2.41 -6.87
C ASP A 393 -14.85 3.05 -7.97
N TRP A 394 -14.71 2.42 -9.14
CA TRP A 394 -13.83 2.88 -10.22
C TRP A 394 -14.09 4.34 -10.65
N LEU A 395 -15.35 4.75 -10.73
CA LEU A 395 -15.74 6.11 -11.15
C LEU A 395 -15.73 7.14 -10.02
N ALA A 396 -15.65 6.70 -8.76
CA ALA A 396 -15.79 7.57 -7.58
C ALA A 396 -14.47 8.22 -7.13
N ARG A 397 -13.42 8.19 -7.97
CA ARG A 397 -12.04 8.49 -7.59
C ARG A 397 -11.41 9.60 -8.39
#